data_AF-A0A8E4GE67-F1
#
_entry.id   AF-A0A8E4GE67-F1
#
_cell.length_a   1.000
_cell.length_b   1.000
_cell.length_c   1.000
_cell.angle_alpha   90.00
_cell.angle_beta   90.00
_cell.angle_gamma   90.00
#
_symmetry.space_group_name_H-M   'P 1'
#
loop_
_entity.id
_entity.type
_entity.pdbx_description
1 polymer ?
#
loop_
_entity_poly.entity_id
_entity_poly.type
_entity_poly.pdbx_seq_one_letter_code
_entity_poly.pdbx_strand_id
1 'polypeptide(L)'
;MKIRPHRGALAEAMANCRNIEPTLGAVVEFLRGDGGGAFVVTPDMVSVKKYGSGLDERIGWDTYAVSVHGMGIMAWIDGPLEGMELAK
;
A
#
# COMPACT_ATOMS: atom_id res chain seq x y z
N MET A 1 1.65 -10.64 2.17
CA MET A 1 0.48 -9.74 2.12
C MET A 1 0.20 -9.33 0.67
N LYS A 2 -0.91 -8.63 0.40
CA LYS A 2 -1.23 -8.11 -0.94
C LYS A 2 -1.06 -6.60 -1.01
N ILE A 3 -0.69 -6.09 -2.18
CA ILE A 3 -0.60 -4.66 -2.48
C ILE A 3 -1.23 -4.37 -3.84
N ARG A 4 -1.92 -3.24 -3.98
CA ARG A 4 -2.45 -2.73 -5.26
C ARG A 4 -2.21 -1.22 -5.40
N PRO A 5 -2.08 -0.69 -6.62
CA PRO A 5 -1.86 0.74 -6.79
C PRO A 5 -3.13 1.55 -6.48
N HIS A 6 -2.97 2.81 -6.09
CA HIS A 6 -4.05 3.78 -5.96
C HIS A 6 -4.27 4.55 -7.26
N ARG A 7 -4.66 3.83 -8.33
CA ARG A 7 -5.02 4.43 -9.62
C ARG A 7 -6.05 3.61 -10.37
N GLY A 8 -6.84 4.28 -11.20
CA GLY A 8 -7.89 3.65 -12.00
C GLY A 8 -9.11 3.19 -11.19
N ALA A 9 -10.01 2.47 -11.86
CA ALA A 9 -11.16 1.85 -11.22
C ALA A 9 -10.72 0.67 -10.32
N LEU A 10 -11.58 0.26 -9.38
CA LEU A 10 -11.25 -0.84 -8.46
C LEU A 10 -10.85 -2.12 -9.20
N ALA A 11 -11.58 -2.51 -10.25
CA ALA A 11 -11.27 -3.70 -11.04
C ALA A 11 -9.87 -3.64 -11.69
N GLU A 12 -9.49 -2.48 -12.23
CA GLU A 12 -8.16 -2.25 -12.83
C GLU A 12 -7.06 -2.29 -11.77
N ALA A 13 -7.29 -1.66 -10.62
CA ALA A 13 -6.36 -1.69 -9.50
C ALA A 13 -6.17 -3.13 -8.99
N MET A 14 -7.24 -3.92 -8.89
CA MET A 14 -7.19 -5.32 -8.47
C MET A 14 -6.51 -6.22 -9.50
N ALA A 15 -6.63 -5.93 -10.80
CA ALA A 15 -5.87 -6.64 -11.84
C ALA A 15 -4.35 -6.41 -11.73
N ASN A 16 -3.93 -5.30 -11.12
CA ASN A 16 -2.53 -4.98 -10.84
C ASN A 16 -2.09 -5.36 -9.41
N CYS A 17 -2.91 -6.10 -8.68
CA CYS A 17 -2.59 -6.57 -7.34
C CYS A 17 -1.40 -7.55 -7.39
N ARG A 18 -0.50 -7.44 -6.39
CA ARG A 18 0.67 -8.33 -6.24
C ARG A 18 0.74 -8.88 -4.83
N ASN A 19 1.29 -10.08 -4.69
CA ASN A 19 1.75 -10.59 -3.40
C ASN A 19 3.13 -10.01 -3.10
N ILE A 20 3.32 -9.51 -1.88
CA ILE A 20 4.59 -8.98 -1.39
C ILE A 20 4.86 -9.46 0.03
N GLU A 21 6.13 -9.42 0.44
CA GLU A 21 6.50 -9.61 1.84
C GLU A 21 5.89 -8.52 2.72
N PRO A 22 5.55 -8.81 3.99
CA PRO A 22 4.93 -7.85 4.90
C PRO A 22 5.89 -6.83 5.48
N THR A 23 6.79 -6.28 4.65
CA THR A 23 7.86 -5.38 5.09
C THR A 23 7.75 -4.02 4.41
N LEU A 24 8.23 -2.98 5.09
CA LEU A 24 8.32 -1.64 4.50
C LEU A 24 9.21 -1.62 3.25
N GLY A 25 10.26 -2.45 3.21
CA GLY A 25 11.14 -2.60 2.05
C GLY A 25 10.39 -3.07 0.80
N ALA A 26 9.56 -4.11 0.93
CA ALA A 26 8.78 -4.62 -0.20
C ALA A 26 7.73 -3.61 -0.70
N VAL A 27 7.16 -2.80 0.19
CA VAL A 27 6.29 -1.67 -0.19
C VAL A 27 7.06 -0.61 -0.98
N VAL A 28 8.25 -0.23 -0.52
CA VAL A 28 9.10 0.75 -1.23
C VAL A 28 9.50 0.24 -2.61
N GLU A 29 9.85 -1.04 -2.75
CA GLU A 29 10.15 -1.66 -4.04
C GLU A 29 8.96 -1.62 -4.99
N PHE A 30 7.76 -1.96 -4.50
CA PHE A 30 6.53 -1.84 -5.29
C PHE A 30 6.31 -0.41 -5.80
N LEU A 31 6.45 0.59 -4.91
CA LEU A 31 6.22 2.00 -5.25
C LEU A 31 7.23 2.53 -6.29
N ARG A 32 8.49 2.13 -6.19
CA ARG A 32 9.53 2.48 -7.19
C ARG A 32 9.20 1.91 -8.56
N GLY A 33 8.67 0.68 -8.62
CA GLY A 33 8.26 0.02 -9.85
C GLY A 33 7.01 0.63 -10.49
N ASP A 34 6.02 1.03 -9.70
CA ASP A 34 4.77 1.60 -10.23
C ASP A 34 4.95 3.06 -10.71
N GLY A 35 5.83 3.84 -10.06
CA GLY A 35 6.11 5.23 -10.43
C GLY A 35 7.00 5.43 -11.67
N GLY A 36 7.34 4.37 -12.40
CA GLY A 36 8.14 4.44 -13.62
C GLY A 36 9.58 4.95 -13.42
N GLY A 37 10.11 4.88 -12.19
CA GLY A 37 11.46 5.33 -11.87
C GLY A 37 11.66 6.85 -11.81
N ALA A 38 10.62 7.66 -12.00
CA ALA A 38 10.73 9.13 -12.02
C ALA A 38 10.98 9.76 -10.64
N PHE A 39 10.68 9.04 -9.56
CA PHE A 39 10.81 9.54 -8.19
C PHE A 39 11.50 8.52 -7.28
N VAL A 40 12.45 9.01 -6.48
CA VAL A 40 13.15 8.21 -5.47
C VAL A 40 12.26 8.12 -4.24
N VAL A 41 11.65 6.96 -4.02
CA VAL A 41 10.92 6.65 -2.78
C VAL A 41 11.90 6.00 -1.79
N THR A 42 12.04 6.58 -0.60
CA THR A 42 12.81 6.00 0.52
C THR A 42 11.86 5.59 1.66
N PRO A 43 12.28 4.66 2.55
CA PRO A 43 11.42 4.18 3.63
C PRO A 43 10.88 5.29 4.56
N ASP A 44 11.67 6.32 4.84
CA ASP A 44 11.30 7.46 5.70
C ASP A 44 10.21 8.36 5.09
N MET A 45 9.97 8.27 3.78
CA MET A 45 8.90 8.98 3.10
C MET A 45 7.57 8.22 3.14
N VAL A 46 7.58 6.94 3.48
CA VAL A 46 6.40 6.06 3.40
C VAL A 46 5.72 5.97 4.76
N SER A 47 4.42 6.27 4.77
CA SER A 47 3.55 6.06 5.92
C SER A 47 2.51 5.00 5.56
N VAL A 48 2.29 4.06 6.49
CA VAL A 48 1.23 3.06 6.38
C VAL A 48 0.23 3.28 7.50
N LYS A 49 -1.06 3.40 7.18
CA LYS A 49 -2.13 3.65 8.17
C LYS A 49 -3.37 2.84 7.86
N LYS A 50 -4.04 2.32 8.90
CA LYS A 50 -5.31 1.61 8.73
C LYS A 50 -6.35 2.53 8.11
N TYR A 51 -7.09 2.04 7.11
CA TYR A 51 -8.08 2.84 6.40
C TYR A 51 -9.48 2.59 6.97
N GLY A 52 -10.07 3.60 7.61
CA GLY A 52 -11.37 3.44 8.27
C GLY A 52 -11.33 2.34 9.33
N SER A 53 -12.27 1.40 9.27
CA SER A 53 -12.29 0.19 10.12
C SER A 53 -11.29 -0.89 9.67
N GLY A 54 -10.65 -0.71 8.52
CA GLY A 54 -9.83 -1.71 7.84
C GLY A 54 -10.61 -2.50 6.79
N LEU A 55 -11.84 -2.92 7.07
CA LEU A 55 -12.53 -3.84 6.15
C LEU A 55 -13.03 -3.16 4.87
N ASP A 56 -12.52 -3.58 3.70
CA ASP A 56 -13.14 -3.31 2.39
C ASP A 56 -13.91 -4.55 1.93
N GLU A 57 -15.22 -4.59 2.22
CA GLU A 57 -16.09 -5.75 1.95
C GLU A 57 -16.15 -6.14 0.47
N ARG A 58 -15.87 -5.20 -0.45
CA ARG A 58 -15.92 -5.46 -1.89
C ARG A 58 -14.83 -6.44 -2.35
N ILE A 59 -13.70 -6.44 -1.64
CA ILE A 59 -12.50 -7.23 -1.97
C ILE A 59 -12.01 -8.09 -0.80
N GLY A 60 -12.64 -7.97 0.36
CA GLY A 60 -12.34 -8.73 1.57
C GLY A 60 -10.99 -8.39 2.21
N TRP A 61 -10.51 -7.16 2.08
CA TRP A 61 -9.19 -6.75 2.59
C TRP A 61 -9.26 -6.10 3.98
N ASP A 62 -8.28 -6.39 4.85
CA ASP A 62 -7.93 -5.51 5.99
C ASP A 62 -7.04 -4.39 5.47
N THR A 63 -7.67 -3.34 4.99
CA THR A 63 -7.11 -2.30 4.14
C THR A 63 -6.31 -1.27 4.93
N TYR A 64 -5.06 -1.06 4.52
CA TYR A 64 -4.23 0.06 4.96
C TYR A 64 -3.86 0.92 3.75
N ALA A 65 -3.87 2.23 3.96
CA ALA A 65 -3.39 3.21 3.01
C ALA A 65 -1.86 3.32 3.12
N VAL A 66 -1.18 3.21 1.98
CA VAL A 66 0.25 3.51 1.84
C VAL A 66 0.36 4.88 1.21
N SER A 67 0.86 5.86 1.97
CA SER A 67 1.11 7.21 1.49
C SER A 67 2.60 7.54 1.41
N VAL A 68 2.95 8.36 0.43
CA VAL A 68 4.29 8.91 0.25
C VAL A 68 4.23 10.41 0.55
N HIS A 69 5.16 10.89 1.39
CA HIS A 69 5.25 12.30 1.76
C HIS A 69 5.31 13.19 0.50
N GLY A 70 4.40 14.16 0.40
CA GLY A 70 4.29 15.06 -0.76
C GLY A 70 3.56 14.50 -1.99
N MET A 71 3.18 13.22 -2.01
CA MET A 71 2.46 12.60 -3.14
C MET A 71 1.06 12.06 -2.77
N GLY A 72 0.77 11.93 -1.48
CA GLY A 72 -0.51 11.39 -1.01
C GLY A 72 -0.52 9.86 -1.01
N ILE A 73 -1.71 9.26 -1.14
CA ILE A 73 -1.86 7.80 -1.16
C ILE A 73 -1.40 7.27 -2.52
N MET A 74 -0.54 6.26 -2.51
CA MET A 74 0.03 5.68 -3.73
C MET A 74 -0.38 4.21 -3.90
N ALA A 75 -0.65 3.51 -2.79
CA ALA A 75 -1.05 2.11 -2.82
C ALA A 75 -1.96 1.75 -1.65
N TRP A 76 -2.58 0.58 -1.76
CA TRP A 76 -3.38 -0.05 -0.71
C TRP A 76 -2.81 -1.42 -0.43
N ILE A 77 -2.87 -1.84 0.83
CA ILE A 77 -2.40 -3.15 1.25
C ILE A 77 -3.44 -3.93 2.06
N ASP A 78 -3.34 -5.26 2.01
CA ASP A 78 -4.17 -6.22 2.76
C ASP A 78 -3.39 -6.78 3.96
N GLY A 79 -3.69 -6.24 5.15
CA GLY A 79 -3.03 -6.54 6.41
C GLY A 79 -1.98 -5.51 6.82
N PRO A 80 -1.61 -5.48 8.11
CA PRO A 80 -0.55 -4.61 8.61
C PRO A 80 0.82 -5.05 8.11
N LEU A 81 1.79 -4.14 8.16
CA LEU A 81 3.20 -4.51 8.05
C LEU A 81 3.66 -5.26 9.30
N GLU A 82 4.68 -6.08 9.14
CA GLU A 82 5.40 -6.70 10.25
C GLU A 82 5.97 -5.63 11.19
N GLY A 83 5.79 -5.83 12.50
CA GLY A 83 6.23 -4.89 13.53
C GLY A 83 5.40 -3.60 13.63
N MET A 84 4.34 -3.46 12.83
CA MET A 84 3.43 -2.32 12.95
C MET A 84 2.51 -2.53 14.15
N GLU A 85 2.71 -1.73 15.20
CA GLU A 85 1.77 -1.71 16.32
C GLU A 85 0.44 -1.13 15.86
N LEU A 86 -0.61 -1.94 15.93
CA LEU A 86 -1.98 -1.49 15.76
C LEU A 86 -2.35 -0.70 17.01
N ALA A 87 -2.39 0.63 16.88
CA ALA A 87 -2.92 1.48 17.94
C ALA A 87 -4.34 0.98 18.29
N LYS A 88 -4.52 0.59 19.56
CA LYS A 88 -5.80 0.09 20.11
C LYS A 88 -6.87 1.17 20.13
#